data_AF-A0AAV3XR31-F1
#
_entry.id   AF-A0AAV3XR31-F1
#
_cell.length_a   1.000
_cell.length_b   1.000
_cell.length_c   1.000
_cell.angle_alpha   90.00
_cell.angle_beta   90.00
_cell.angle_gamma   90.00
#
_symmetry.space_group_name_H-M   'P 1'
#
loop_
_entity.id
_entity.type
_entity.pdbx_description
1 polymer ?
#
loop_
_entity_poly.entity_id
_entity_poly.type
_entity_poly.pdbx_seq_one_letter_code
_entity_poly.pdbx_strand_id
1 'polypeptide(L)'
;MLQQQKGKCPWCGMHFLDRDVMAEDQITPRSLGSKDYWSNRQLLHRHCHDEKTAIDLIKIREKKHSDILNKLSHFWEEVEWEWIEDIPVYKG
;
A
#
# COMPACT_ATOMS: atom_id res chain seq x y z
N MET A 1 21.14 -8.70 -2.70
CA MET A 1 20.39 -7.83 -1.75
C MET A 1 21.28 -7.24 -0.66
N LEU A 2 21.90 -8.03 0.22
CA LEU A 2 22.74 -7.48 1.31
C LEU A 2 23.89 -6.59 0.80
N GLN A 3 24.61 -7.02 -0.23
CA GLN A 3 25.65 -6.21 -0.88
C GLN A 3 25.09 -4.95 -1.57
N GLN A 4 23.92 -5.07 -2.23
CA GLN A 4 23.24 -3.93 -2.87
C GLN A 4 22.83 -2.87 -1.84
N GLN A 5 22.43 -3.30 -0.65
CA GLN A 5 22.10 -2.44 0.49
C GLN A 5 23.32 -2.04 1.34
N LYS A 6 24.53 -2.43 0.92
CA LYS A 6 25.78 -2.16 1.66
C LYS A 6 25.73 -2.66 3.11
N GLY A 7 25.04 -3.78 3.34
CA GLY A 7 24.85 -4.37 4.67
C GLY A 7 23.95 -3.57 5.60
N LYS A 8 23.18 -2.59 5.10
CA LYS A 8 22.30 -1.74 5.92
C LYS A 8 20.82 -2.06 5.70
N CYS A 9 20.04 -1.96 6.76
CA CYS A 9 18.59 -1.96 6.72
C CYS A 9 18.10 -0.60 6.15
N PRO A 10 17.38 -0.55 5.01
CA PRO A 10 16.89 0.70 4.43
C PRO A 10 15.86 1.42 5.30
N TRP A 11 15.21 0.72 6.24
CA TRP A 11 14.22 1.31 7.14
C TRP A 11 14.86 2.10 8.29
N CYS A 12 15.80 1.49 9.03
CA CYS A 12 16.42 2.15 10.19
C CYS A 12 17.84 2.68 9.93
N GLY A 13 18.44 2.38 8.77
CA GLY A 13 19.78 2.83 8.39
C GLY A 13 20.96 2.10 9.07
N MET A 14 20.68 1.23 10.05
CA MET A 14 21.68 0.46 10.79
C MET A 14 22.20 -0.72 9.97
N HIS A 15 23.44 -1.15 10.25
CA HIS A 15 24.00 -2.36 9.65
C HIS A 15 23.36 -3.61 10.26
N PHE A 16 23.19 -4.64 9.43
CA PHE A 16 22.87 -5.98 9.88
C PHE A 16 24.06 -6.58 10.63
N LEU A 17 23.78 -7.23 11.76
CA LEU A 17 24.72 -8.04 12.52
C LEU A 17 24.39 -9.52 12.36
N ASP A 18 25.35 -10.41 12.57
CA ASP A 18 25.17 -11.86 12.43
C ASP A 18 24.07 -12.44 13.34
N ARG A 19 23.78 -11.73 14.44
CA ARG A 19 22.74 -12.10 15.41
C ARG A 19 21.35 -11.56 15.07
N ASP A 20 21.24 -10.71 14.05
CA ASP A 20 19.97 -10.09 13.68
C ASP A 20 19.13 -11.03 12.82
N VAL A 21 17.83 -11.07 13.10
CA VAL A 21 16.88 -11.77 12.25
C VAL A 21 16.48 -10.84 11.11
N MET A 22 16.85 -11.24 9.89
CA MET A 22 16.56 -10.52 8.66
C MET A 22 15.28 -11.04 8.02
N ALA A 23 14.46 -10.13 7.51
CA ALA A 23 13.23 -10.43 6.79
C ALA A 23 13.28 -9.82 5.38
N GLU A 24 12.90 -10.61 4.38
CA GLU A 24 12.70 -10.11 3.02
C GLU A 24 11.36 -9.39 2.92
N ASP A 25 11.36 -8.22 2.30
CA ASP A 25 10.22 -7.32 2.21
C ASP A 25 10.09 -6.71 0.81
N GLN A 26 8.91 -6.19 0.48
CA GLN A 26 8.67 -5.43 -0.74
C GLN A 26 8.59 -3.93 -0.46
N ILE A 27 9.43 -3.11 -1.10
CA ILE A 27 9.48 -1.65 -0.91
C ILE A 27 8.08 -1.03 -1.11
N THR A 28 7.41 -1.40 -2.20
CA THR A 28 6.00 -1.07 -2.45
C THR A 28 5.15 -2.35 -2.39
N PRO A 29 4.11 -2.41 -1.53
CA PRO A 29 3.18 -3.53 -1.49
C PRO A 29 2.52 -3.81 -2.86
N ARG A 30 2.30 -5.08 -3.20
CA ARG A 30 1.59 -5.48 -4.44
C ARG A 30 0.21 -4.88 -4.55
N SER A 31 -0.51 -4.81 -3.44
CA SER A 31 -1.83 -4.19 -3.33
C SER A 31 -1.85 -2.69 -3.68
N LEU A 32 -0.69 -2.01 -3.62
CA LEU A 32 -0.57 -0.62 -4.04
C LEU A 32 -0.17 -0.47 -5.51
N GLY A 33 0.00 -1.56 -6.26
CA GLY A 33 0.24 -1.54 -7.71
C GLY A 33 1.68 -1.79 -8.14
N SER A 34 2.48 -2.48 -7.32
CA SER A 34 3.83 -2.92 -7.72
C SER A 34 3.77 -3.85 -8.93
N LYS A 35 4.51 -3.51 -10.01
CA LYS A 35 4.48 -4.19 -11.32
C LYS A 35 5.60 -5.23 -11.54
N ASP A 36 6.72 -5.23 -10.81
CA ASP A 36 7.80 -6.21 -11.08
C ASP A 36 8.83 -6.41 -9.94
N TYR A 37 9.62 -7.50 -10.05
CA TYR A 37 9.77 -8.59 -9.08
C TYR A 37 11.08 -8.63 -8.28
N TRP A 38 12.13 -7.89 -8.66
CA TRP A 38 13.45 -7.95 -8.00
C TRP A 38 13.93 -6.62 -7.42
N SER A 39 13.76 -5.51 -8.14
CA SER A 39 14.14 -4.17 -7.66
C SER A 39 13.22 -3.66 -6.54
N ASN A 40 12.01 -4.19 -6.45
CA ASN A 40 11.06 -3.88 -5.39
C ASN A 40 11.26 -4.71 -4.12
N ARG A 41 12.31 -5.54 -4.04
CA ARG A 41 12.60 -6.31 -2.83
C ARG A 41 13.69 -5.62 -2.00
N GLN A 42 13.58 -5.70 -0.69
CA GLN A 42 14.56 -5.22 0.26
C GLN A 42 14.69 -6.17 1.44
N LEU A 43 15.83 -6.10 2.13
CA LEU A 43 16.07 -6.80 3.38
C LEU A 43 15.92 -5.82 4.53
N LEU A 44 15.17 -6.21 5.55
CA LEU A 44 14.92 -5.43 6.76
C LEU A 44 15.26 -6.24 8.01
N HIS A 45 15.51 -5.56 9.13
CA HIS A 45 15.43 -6.25 10.43
C HIS A 45 13.99 -6.68 10.67
N ARG A 46 13.79 -7.78 11.40
CA ARG A 46 12.45 -8.28 11.72
C ARG A 46 11.54 -7.21 12.35
N HIS A 47 12.03 -6.44 13.32
CA HIS A 47 11.22 -5.37 13.93
C HIS A 47 10.89 -4.24 12.93
N CYS A 48 11.85 -3.86 12.07
CA CYS A 48 11.61 -2.87 11.01
C CYS A 48 10.58 -3.37 9.99
N HIS A 49 10.62 -4.67 9.67
CA HIS A 49 9.64 -5.29 8.79
C HIS A 49 8.23 -5.21 9.39
N ASP A 50 8.08 -5.50 10.68
CA ASP A 50 6.78 -5.45 11.37
C ASP A 50 6.23 -4.01 11.42
N GLU A 51 7.08 -3.02 11.73
CA GLU A 51 6.72 -1.60 11.67
C GLU A 51 6.27 -1.16 10.27
N LYS A 52 7.06 -1.52 9.25
CA LYS A 52 6.74 -1.20 7.86
C LYS A 52 5.42 -1.84 7.45
N THR A 53 5.20 -3.11 7.80
CA THR A 53 3.95 -3.84 7.48
C THR A 53 2.74 -3.12 8.07
N ALA A 54 2.83 -2.64 9.31
CA ALA A 54 1.75 -1.89 9.94
C ALA A 54 1.41 -0.59 9.17
N ILE A 55 2.43 0.14 8.72
CA ILE A 55 2.27 1.38 7.94
C ILE A 55 1.69 1.08 6.55
N ASP A 56 2.18 0.02 5.90
CA ASP A 56 1.68 -0.38 4.58
C ASP A 56 0.20 -0.77 4.63
N LEU A 57 -0.24 -1.45 5.69
CA LEU A 57 -1.65 -1.79 5.88
C LEU A 57 -2.55 -0.55 5.97
N ILE A 58 -2.08 0.54 6.58
CA ILE A 58 -2.81 1.81 6.63
C ILE A 58 -2.95 2.38 5.21
N LYS A 59 -1.83 2.49 4.47
CA LYS A 59 -1.83 3.01 3.09
C LYS A 59 -2.70 2.18 2.15
N ILE A 60 -2.72 0.86 2.32
CA ILE A 60 -3.57 -0.05 1.54
C ILE A 60 -5.05 0.23 1.80
N ARG A 61 -5.43 0.48 3.06
CA ARG A 61 -6.81 0.83 3.42
C ARG A 61 -7.21 2.17 2.83
N GLU A 62 -6.34 3.18 2.93
CA GLU A 62 -6.56 4.50 2.36
C GLU A 62 -6.74 4.46 0.85
N LYS A 63 -5.87 3.73 0.13
CA LYS A 63 -6.00 3.54 -1.32
C LYS A 63 -7.33 2.87 -1.68
N LYS A 64 -7.68 1.78 -0.99
CA LYS A 64 -8.96 1.09 -1.23
C LYS A 64 -10.16 2.02 -1.02
N HIS A 65 -10.12 2.83 0.04
CA HIS A 65 -11.17 3.80 0.30
C HIS A 65 -11.29 4.84 -0.81
N SER A 66 -10.15 5.39 -1.26
CA SER A 66 -10.10 6.31 -2.40
C SER A 66 -10.64 5.67 -3.69
N ASP A 67 -10.22 4.43 -3.99
CA ASP A 67 -10.69 3.70 -5.17
C ASP A 67 -12.22 3.48 -5.14
N ILE A 68 -12.79 3.20 -3.96
CA ILE A 68 -14.25 3.09 -3.77
C ILE A 68 -14.93 4.43 -4.02
N LEU A 69 -14.43 5.51 -3.42
CA LEU A 69 -15.01 6.85 -3.60
C LEU A 69 -14.97 7.30 -5.05
N ASN A 70 -13.87 7.06 -5.76
CA ASN A 70 -13.75 7.40 -7.18
C ASN A 70 -14.76 6.62 -8.03
N LYS A 71 -14.98 5.33 -7.73
CA LYS A 71 -16.02 4.54 -8.41
C LYS A 71 -17.42 5.04 -8.12
N LEU A 72 -17.70 5.42 -6.88
CA LEU A 72 -18.99 5.99 -6.48
C LEU A 72 -19.24 7.33 -7.18
N SER A 73 -18.23 8.20 -7.25
CA SER A 73 -18.32 9.48 -7.98
C SER A 73 -18.65 9.25 -9.45
N HIS A 74 -17.91 8.36 -10.11
CA HIS A 74 -18.14 8.02 -11.51
C HIS A 74 -19.54 7.48 -11.74
N PHE A 75 -19.99 6.53 -10.91
CA PHE A 75 -21.34 6.00 -10.98
C PHE A 75 -22.41 7.09 -10.79
N TRP A 76 -22.19 8.02 -9.86
CA TRP A 76 -23.11 9.13 -9.61
C TRP A 76 -23.25 10.05 -10.82
N GLU A 77 -22.15 10.30 -11.53
CA GLU A 77 -22.09 11.15 -12.73
C GLU A 77 -22.71 10.50 -13.98
N GLU A 78 -22.67 9.17 -14.08
CA GLU A 78 -23.18 8.43 -15.25
C GLU A 78 -24.70 8.16 -15.22
N VAL A 79 -25.34 8.43 -14.08
CA VAL A 79 -26.74 8.09 -13.82
C VAL A 79 -27.62 9.34 -13.89
N GLU A 80 -28.77 9.22 -14.56
CA GLU A 80 -29.83 10.22 -14.46
C GLU A 80 -30.59 10.03 -13.14
N TRP A 81 -30.65 11.08 -12.33
CA TRP A 81 -31.33 11.08 -11.04
C TRP A 81 -32.64 11.87 -11.10
N GLU A 82 -33.70 11.29 -10.56
CA GLU A 82 -34.93 12.02 -10.26
C GLU A 82 -34.89 12.53 -8.82
N TRP A 83 -35.11 13.83 -8.60
CA TRP A 83 -35.09 14.43 -7.26
C TRP A 83 -36.52 14.47 -6.71
N ILE A 84 -36.79 13.65 -5.70
CA ILE A 84 -38.09 13.59 -5.01
C ILE A 84 -37.86 14.02 -3.57
N GLU A 85 -38.45 15.15 -3.16
CA GLU A 85 -38.28 15.69 -1.79
C GLU A 85 -36.80 15.85 -1.39
N ASP A 86 -35.98 16.39 -2.30
CA ASP A 86 -34.51 16.52 -2.15
C ASP A 86 -33.74 15.20 -1.99
N ILE A 87 -34.38 14.06 -2.29
CA ILE A 87 -33.77 12.73 -2.31
C ILE A 87 -33.53 12.32 -3.77
N PRO A 88 -32.28 12.04 -4.19
CA PRO A 88 -32.00 11.52 -5.51
C PRO A 88 -32.41 10.04 -5.59
N VAL A 89 -33.35 9.75 -6.48
CA VAL A 89 -33.86 8.42 -6.79
C VAL A 89 -33.36 8.01 -8.17
N TYR A 90 -32.84 6.79 -8.28
CA TYR A 90 -32.35 6.24 -9.53
C TYR A 90 -33.49 6.16 -10.56
N LYS A 91 -33.32 6.81 -11.71
CA LYS A 91 -34.27 6.75 -12.81
C LYS A 91 -33.78 5.70 -13.82
N GLY A 92 -34.30 4.48 -13.67
CA GLY A 92 -33.98 3.33 -14.51
C GLY A 92 -34.58 3.38 -15.91
#